data_AF-A0A2M7L2S5-F1
#
_entry.id   AF-A0A2M7L2S5-F1
#
_cell.length_a   1.000
_cell.length_b   1.000
_cell.length_c   1.000
_cell.angle_alpha   90.00
_cell.angle_beta   90.00
_cell.angle_gamma   90.00
#
_symmetry.space_group_name_H-M   'P 1'
#
loop_
_entity.id
_entity.type
_entity.pdbx_description
1 polymer ?
#
loop_
_entity_poly.entity_id
_entity_poly.type
_entity_poly.pdbx_seq_one_letter_code
_entity_poly.pdbx_strand_id
1 'polypeptide(L)'
;MKNKGGAFGAAYAGPMSEIGIIRYSDAHPIPIASKEVGEPLALAFASSIEGVRDLFIDKVESGIVSRDELRQLRVLLPDQIPEGSDEQRLLSSVLFVEALSDRQMPRKYTLQLMMHASDILKTKPSQEAFRWLLYAKQTPEGEPLELPDELAGPAELWWIYQANDLLHIVYERFFSMILHLLASEPNGVALSVAAREAARLTAGDWARRSWKEYSDAIRLSPNANDASDSESDIALVRKICRKPANIEAQVNCAAHALQLLAVLLKRTELHQVAIATVYGKGGLFDREGLQSLLSEQRFLAGYESRPVEEVIFDLIMKRVIYRHQAIALHKLRTQGDYTFLFEIEEGLAVRRLPYEPVFTNPRATNALTFLA
;
A
#
# COMPACT_ATOMS: atom_id res chain seq x y z
N MET A 1 -1.69 -17.44 25.50
CA MET A 1 -1.82 -16.29 26.42
C MET A 1 -2.45 -15.14 25.66
N LYS A 2 -3.61 -14.64 26.11
CA LYS A 2 -4.13 -13.32 25.72
C LYS A 2 -3.06 -12.27 26.06
N ASN A 3 -2.78 -11.35 25.13
CA ASN A 3 -1.74 -10.32 25.26
C ASN A 3 -1.76 -9.67 26.66
N LYS A 4 -0.71 -9.90 27.47
CA LYS A 4 -0.59 -9.37 28.85
C LYS A 4 -0.63 -7.84 28.92
N GLY A 5 -0.42 -7.14 27.81
CA GLY A 5 -0.50 -5.68 27.70
C GLY A 5 -1.76 -5.13 27.01
N GLY A 6 -2.78 -5.97 26.74
CA GLY A 6 -3.98 -5.53 26.01
C GLY A 6 -3.67 -4.95 24.63
N ALA A 7 -4.52 -4.04 24.14
CA ALA A 7 -4.29 -3.33 22.87
C ALA A 7 -3.03 -2.44 22.92
N PHE A 8 -2.75 -1.83 24.08
CA PHE A 8 -1.59 -0.97 24.30
C PHE A 8 -0.27 -1.70 24.01
N GLY A 9 -0.04 -2.83 24.66
CA GLY A 9 1.17 -3.63 24.47
C GLY A 9 1.27 -4.26 23.08
N ALA A 10 0.14 -4.57 22.45
CA ALA A 10 0.11 -5.24 21.15
C ALA A 10 0.37 -4.29 19.97
N ALA A 11 -0.13 -3.06 20.02
CA ALA A 11 -0.17 -2.17 18.87
C ALA A 11 0.60 -0.86 19.04
N TYR A 12 0.77 -0.37 20.28
CA TYR A 12 1.25 1.00 20.54
C TYR A 12 2.62 1.06 21.21
N ALA A 13 2.90 0.13 22.14
CA ALA A 13 4.12 0.20 22.95
C ALA A 13 5.42 0.12 22.12
N GLY A 14 5.46 -0.73 21.08
CA GLY A 14 6.59 -0.82 20.16
C GLY A 14 6.86 0.51 19.43
N PRO A 15 5.90 1.02 18.63
CA PRO A 15 6.06 2.29 17.93
C PRO A 15 6.36 3.48 18.85
N MET A 16 5.71 3.58 20.01
CA MET A 16 5.96 4.66 20.98
C MET A 16 7.37 4.58 21.59
N SER A 17 7.89 3.37 21.77
CA SER A 17 9.27 3.18 22.24
C SER A 17 10.29 3.53 21.15
N GLU A 18 9.98 3.20 19.90
CA GLU A 18 10.84 3.55 18.74
C GLU A 18 10.97 5.07 18.54
N ILE A 19 9.95 5.85 18.88
CA ILE A 19 10.01 7.33 18.90
C ILE A 19 10.45 7.92 20.23
N GLY A 20 10.82 7.06 21.18
CA GLY A 20 11.36 7.50 22.46
C GLY A 20 10.34 8.12 23.41
N ILE A 21 9.03 8.07 23.15
CA ILE A 21 8.01 8.55 24.11
C ILE A 21 7.98 7.66 25.36
N ILE A 22 8.16 6.35 25.19
CA ILE A 22 8.18 5.40 26.30
C ILE A 22 9.45 4.57 26.31
N ARG A 23 9.77 4.01 27.47
CA ARG A 23 10.83 3.01 27.66
C ARG A 23 10.31 1.83 28.47
N TYR A 24 10.91 0.67 28.28
CA TYR A 24 10.66 -0.49 29.13
C TYR A 24 11.47 -0.34 30.42
N SER A 25 10.83 -0.64 31.55
CA SER A 25 11.47 -0.62 32.87
C SER A 25 12.26 -1.90 33.10
N ASP A 26 13.45 -1.79 33.70
CA ASP A 26 14.23 -2.96 34.12
C ASP A 26 13.60 -3.67 35.32
N ALA A 27 12.70 -2.99 36.04
CA ALA A 27 12.05 -3.51 37.25
C ALA A 27 10.74 -4.25 36.97
N HIS A 28 10.05 -3.94 35.86
CA HIS A 28 8.74 -4.53 35.56
C HIS A 28 8.38 -4.44 34.06
N PRO A 29 7.50 -5.32 33.56
CA PRO A 29 7.19 -5.38 32.13
C PRO A 29 6.31 -4.22 31.62
N ILE A 30 5.84 -3.34 32.50
CA ILE A 30 5.00 -2.19 32.14
C ILE A 30 5.90 -1.06 31.57
N PRO A 31 5.63 -0.56 30.35
CA PRO A 31 6.33 0.60 29.83
C PRO A 31 6.04 1.87 30.64
N ILE A 32 7.03 2.74 30.76
CA ILE A 32 6.92 4.04 31.44
C ILE A 32 7.31 5.16 30.48
N ALA A 33 6.86 6.39 30.76
CA ALA A 33 7.29 7.56 30.01
C ALA A 33 8.83 7.70 30.08
N SER A 34 9.45 8.06 28.96
CA SER A 34 10.87 8.45 28.97
C SER A 34 11.02 9.82 29.63
N LYS A 35 12.18 10.08 30.24
CA LYS A 35 12.43 11.36 30.92
C LYS A 35 12.62 12.50 29.92
N GLU A 36 13.17 12.17 28.76
CA GLU A 36 13.62 13.13 27.76
C GLU A 36 12.46 13.61 26.87
N VAL A 37 11.49 12.74 26.59
CA VAL A 37 10.40 13.02 25.64
C VAL A 37 9.03 12.78 26.28
N GLY A 38 8.83 11.62 26.90
CA GLY A 38 7.53 11.18 27.39
C GLY A 38 6.99 12.02 28.55
N GLU A 39 7.80 12.23 29.58
CA GLU A 39 7.43 13.01 30.77
C GLU A 39 7.14 14.48 30.41
N PRO A 40 7.99 15.20 29.65
CA PRO A 40 7.68 16.55 29.19
C PRO A 40 6.38 16.64 28.38
N LEU A 41 6.16 15.70 27.45
CA LEU A 41 4.96 15.70 26.61
C LEU A 41 3.71 15.43 27.44
N ALA A 42 3.76 14.49 28.39
CA ALA A 42 2.65 14.19 29.28
C ALA A 42 2.28 15.38 30.19
N LEU A 43 3.30 16.09 30.72
CA LEU A 43 3.09 17.29 31.53
C LEU A 43 2.50 18.44 30.69
N ALA A 44 2.98 18.63 29.46
CA ALA A 44 2.45 19.65 28.57
C ALA A 44 0.99 19.39 28.21
N PHE A 45 0.63 18.14 27.86
CA PHE A 45 -0.76 17.74 27.65
C PHE A 45 -1.61 17.98 28.90
N ALA A 46 -1.14 17.56 30.08
CA ALA A 46 -1.86 17.75 31.34
C ALA A 46 -2.17 19.22 31.62
N SER A 47 -1.23 20.12 31.33
CA SER A 47 -1.43 21.57 31.44
C SER A 47 -2.46 22.10 30.45
N SER A 48 -2.46 21.62 29.20
CA SER A 48 -3.44 22.03 28.18
C SER A 48 -4.88 21.66 28.54
N ILE A 49 -5.08 20.61 29.34
CA ILE A 49 -6.41 20.06 29.64
C ILE A 49 -6.87 20.31 31.09
N GLU A 50 -6.13 21.13 31.85
CA GLU A 50 -6.34 21.31 33.29
C GLU A 50 -7.81 21.58 33.65
N GLY A 51 -8.49 22.43 32.86
CA GLY A 51 -9.89 22.80 33.09
C GLY A 51 -10.94 21.71 32.86
N VAL A 52 -10.56 20.56 32.29
CA VAL A 52 -11.50 19.48 31.95
C VAL A 52 -11.10 18.10 32.52
N ARG A 53 -9.99 18.03 33.25
CA ARG A 53 -9.45 16.77 33.78
C ARG A 53 -10.44 16.03 34.67
N ASP A 54 -10.99 16.71 35.66
CA ASP A 54 -11.91 16.10 36.64
C ASP A 54 -13.21 15.67 35.97
N LEU A 55 -13.70 16.48 35.02
CA LEU A 55 -14.85 16.13 34.18
C LEU A 55 -14.56 14.83 33.40
N PHE A 56 -13.40 14.71 32.76
CA PHE A 56 -13.05 13.52 32.00
C PHE A 56 -13.03 12.26 32.87
N ILE A 57 -12.38 12.31 34.04
CA ILE A 57 -12.31 11.17 34.96
C ILE A 57 -13.71 10.78 35.48
N ASP A 58 -14.52 11.75 35.92
CA ASP A 58 -15.90 11.51 36.36
C ASP A 58 -16.75 10.84 35.27
N LYS A 59 -16.62 11.26 34.01
CA LYS A 59 -17.34 10.63 32.90
C LYS A 59 -16.83 9.24 32.54
N VAL A 60 -15.52 8.99 32.64
CA VAL A 60 -14.95 7.64 32.44
C VAL A 60 -15.46 6.67 33.51
N GLU A 61 -15.55 7.11 34.77
CA GLU A 61 -16.02 6.29 35.89
C GLU A 61 -17.54 6.08 35.88
N SER A 62 -18.32 7.13 35.62
CA SER A 62 -19.78 7.06 35.59
C SER A 62 -20.34 6.39 34.34
N GLY A 63 -19.59 6.41 33.22
CA GLY A 63 -20.00 5.85 31.94
C GLY A 63 -21.15 6.60 31.25
N ILE A 64 -21.52 7.79 31.75
CA ILE A 64 -22.63 8.60 31.23
C ILE A 64 -22.11 10.00 30.89
N VAL A 65 -22.38 10.47 29.68
CA VAL A 65 -21.95 11.80 29.23
C VAL A 65 -23.04 12.48 28.39
N SER A 66 -23.27 13.76 28.66
CA SER A 66 -24.18 14.61 27.90
C SER A 66 -23.49 15.27 26.70
N ARG A 67 -24.27 15.80 25.77
CA ARG A 67 -23.74 16.53 24.60
C ARG A 67 -22.96 17.79 25.01
N ASP A 68 -23.34 18.45 26.09
CA ASP A 68 -22.66 19.65 26.57
C ASP A 68 -21.33 19.32 27.25
N GLU A 69 -21.27 18.23 28.02
CA GLU A 69 -20.01 17.74 28.59
C GLU A 69 -19.04 17.29 27.48
N LEU A 70 -19.54 16.61 26.43
CA LEU A 70 -18.71 16.29 25.25
C LEU A 70 -18.16 17.54 24.56
N ARG A 71 -18.92 18.64 24.51
CA ARG A 71 -18.43 19.91 23.95
C ARG A 71 -17.32 20.51 24.81
N GLN A 72 -17.41 20.41 26.14
CA GLN A 72 -16.36 20.88 27.05
C GLN A 72 -15.08 20.04 26.89
N LEU A 73 -15.22 18.73 26.72
CA LEU A 73 -14.11 17.80 26.51
C LEU A 73 -13.42 17.93 25.15
N ARG A 74 -13.86 18.84 24.27
CA ARG A 74 -13.25 19.03 22.94
C ARG A 74 -11.77 19.38 22.99
N VAL A 75 -11.28 20.02 24.04
CA VAL A 75 -9.85 20.34 24.22
C VAL A 75 -8.95 19.09 24.25
N LEU A 76 -9.51 17.91 24.50
CA LEU A 76 -8.80 16.62 24.44
C LEU A 76 -8.60 16.12 23.01
N LEU A 77 -9.22 16.75 22.01
CA LEU A 77 -9.11 16.30 20.62
C LEU A 77 -7.75 16.71 20.03
N PRO A 78 -7.14 15.85 19.19
CA PRO A 78 -5.84 16.13 18.57
C PRO A 78 -5.79 17.40 17.69
N ASP A 79 -6.95 17.89 17.23
CA ASP A 79 -7.09 19.10 16.42
C ASP A 79 -7.38 20.37 17.24
N GLN A 80 -7.43 20.26 18.58
CA GLN A 80 -7.67 21.39 19.50
C GLN A 80 -6.44 21.74 20.33
N ILE A 81 -5.24 21.30 19.92
CA ILE A 81 -3.98 21.65 20.57
C ILE A 81 -3.77 23.17 20.47
N PRO A 82 -3.61 23.90 21.60
CA PRO A 82 -3.50 25.35 21.56
C PRO A 82 -2.24 25.82 20.81
N GLU A 83 -2.40 26.81 19.93
CA GLU A 83 -1.30 27.39 19.17
C GLU A 83 -0.28 28.09 20.10
N GLY A 84 1.00 27.88 19.85
CA GLY A 84 2.10 28.40 20.66
C GLY A 84 2.29 27.68 22.00
N SER A 85 1.50 26.64 22.30
CA SER A 85 1.63 25.88 23.55
C SER A 85 2.88 25.01 23.58
N ASP A 86 3.31 24.66 24.80
CA ASP A 86 4.36 23.67 25.00
C ASP A 86 3.97 22.30 24.45
N GLU A 87 2.68 21.94 24.48
CA GLU A 87 2.19 20.70 23.89
C GLU A 87 2.42 20.70 22.38
N GLN A 88 2.00 21.76 21.67
CA GLN A 88 2.22 21.88 20.24
C GLN A 88 3.70 21.78 19.90
N ARG A 89 4.55 22.53 20.61
CA ARG A 89 6.00 22.55 20.40
C ARG A 89 6.61 21.17 20.60
N LEU A 90 6.32 20.50 21.71
CA LEU A 90 6.87 19.18 22.03
C LEU A 90 6.34 18.09 21.09
N LEU A 91 5.06 18.11 20.74
CA LEU A 91 4.48 17.14 19.82
C LEU A 91 5.04 17.32 18.40
N SER A 92 5.12 18.56 17.93
CA SER A 92 5.75 18.89 16.63
C SER A 92 7.20 18.45 16.62
N SER A 93 7.89 18.58 17.75
CA SER A 93 9.23 18.04 17.91
C SER A 93 9.21 16.52 17.67
N VAL A 94 8.39 15.74 18.37
CA VAL A 94 8.34 14.27 18.18
C VAL A 94 8.05 13.85 16.73
N LEU A 95 7.21 14.61 16.03
CA LEU A 95 6.80 14.30 14.65
C LEU A 95 7.83 14.73 13.60
N PHE A 96 8.54 15.83 13.81
CA PHE A 96 9.37 16.50 12.79
C PHE A 96 10.84 16.78 13.19
N VAL A 97 11.26 16.38 14.41
CA VAL A 97 12.50 16.81 15.12
C VAL A 97 13.80 16.83 14.31
N GLU A 98 14.70 17.70 14.77
CA GLU A 98 15.99 18.10 14.21
C GLU A 98 17.12 17.06 14.35
N ALA A 99 17.03 16.12 15.30
CA ALA A 99 18.06 15.13 15.59
C ALA A 99 17.50 13.69 15.48
N LEU A 100 17.11 13.30 14.26
CA LEU A 100 16.63 11.95 14.01
C LEU A 100 17.81 10.99 13.82
N SER A 101 17.66 9.77 14.33
CA SER A 101 18.42 8.64 13.78
C SER A 101 17.97 8.40 12.33
N ASP A 102 18.83 7.85 11.48
CA ASP A 102 18.53 7.53 10.08
C ASP A 102 17.21 6.74 9.89
N ARG A 103 16.77 6.00 10.93
CA ARG A 103 15.54 5.22 10.95
C ARG A 103 14.25 6.04 11.03
N GLN A 104 14.29 7.25 11.58
CA GLN A 104 13.10 8.08 11.79
C GLN A 104 12.88 9.10 10.66
N MET A 105 13.92 9.39 9.87
CA MET A 105 13.85 10.32 8.73
C MET A 105 12.73 10.02 7.72
N PRO A 106 12.49 8.76 7.30
CA PRO A 106 11.41 8.46 6.35
C PRO A 106 10.01 8.84 6.86
N ARG A 107 9.79 8.80 8.18
CA ARG A 107 8.52 9.17 8.80
C ARG A 107 8.31 10.68 8.71
N LYS A 108 9.31 11.46 9.11
CA LYS A 108 9.30 12.92 8.98
C LYS A 108 8.99 13.35 7.54
N TYR A 109 9.73 12.81 6.58
CA TYR A 109 9.54 13.15 5.17
C TYR A 109 8.15 12.75 4.65
N THR A 110 7.62 11.61 5.09
CA THR A 110 6.24 11.22 4.73
C THR A 110 5.21 12.20 5.29
N LEU A 111 5.37 12.67 6.54
CA LEU A 111 4.47 13.68 7.13
C LEU A 111 4.58 15.02 6.39
N GLN A 112 5.80 15.46 6.04
CA GLN A 112 5.99 16.67 5.24
C GLN A 112 5.35 16.54 3.84
N LEU A 113 5.52 15.40 3.17
CA LEU A 113 4.85 15.12 1.90
C LEU A 113 3.32 15.19 2.03
N MET A 114 2.75 14.70 3.14
CA MET A 114 1.30 14.78 3.40
C MET A 114 0.83 16.22 3.58
N MET A 115 1.60 17.06 4.26
CA MET A 115 1.30 18.49 4.40
C MET A 115 1.35 19.19 3.05
N HIS A 116 2.42 18.98 2.25
CA HIS A 116 2.51 19.54 0.90
C HIS A 116 1.37 19.04 -0.01
N ALA A 117 0.99 17.77 0.10
CA ALA A 117 -0.16 17.24 -0.64
C ALA A 117 -1.46 17.96 -0.25
N SER A 118 -1.66 18.27 1.03
CA SER A 118 -2.82 19.04 1.50
C SER A 118 -2.82 20.47 0.94
N ASP A 119 -1.66 21.12 0.93
CA ASP A 119 -1.51 22.48 0.39
C ASP A 119 -1.76 22.54 -1.11
N ILE A 120 -1.31 21.54 -1.86
CA ILE A 120 -1.51 21.47 -3.31
C ILE A 120 -2.97 21.16 -3.64
N LEU A 121 -3.56 20.15 -2.98
CA LEU A 121 -4.94 19.74 -3.23
C LEU A 121 -5.97 20.70 -2.61
N LYS A 122 -5.52 21.70 -1.82
CA LYS A 122 -6.38 22.66 -1.08
C LYS A 122 -7.41 21.98 -0.18
N THR A 123 -7.12 20.75 0.23
CA THR A 123 -7.99 19.93 1.07
C THR A 123 -7.17 18.81 1.70
N LYS A 124 -7.70 18.26 2.78
CA LYS A 124 -7.19 17.06 3.41
C LYS A 124 -7.17 15.89 2.41
N PRO A 125 -6.00 15.34 2.03
CA PRO A 125 -5.96 14.23 1.09
C PRO A 125 -6.53 12.97 1.72
N SER A 126 -7.27 12.19 0.94
CA SER A 126 -7.45 10.77 1.26
C SER A 126 -6.13 10.02 1.04
N GLN A 127 -5.99 8.83 1.64
CA GLN A 127 -4.82 7.98 1.38
C GLN A 127 -4.66 7.66 -0.12
N GLU A 128 -5.77 7.50 -0.85
CA GLU A 128 -5.76 7.28 -2.29
C GLU A 128 -5.26 8.53 -3.03
N ALA A 129 -5.81 9.71 -2.73
CA ALA A 129 -5.40 10.96 -3.36
C ALA A 129 -3.92 11.27 -3.13
N PHE A 130 -3.43 11.06 -1.91
CA PHE A 130 -2.01 11.20 -1.57
C PHE A 130 -1.12 10.28 -2.42
N ARG A 131 -1.47 8.99 -2.53
CA ARG A 131 -0.70 8.02 -3.31
C ARG A 131 -0.67 8.36 -4.80
N TRP A 132 -1.81 8.74 -5.38
CA TRP A 132 -1.88 9.10 -6.78
C TRP A 132 -1.17 10.42 -7.10
N LEU A 133 -1.21 11.40 -6.20
CA LEU A 133 -0.45 12.64 -6.35
C LEU A 133 1.06 12.35 -6.42
N LEU A 134 1.60 11.54 -5.51
CA LEU A 134 3.03 11.19 -5.52
C LEU A 134 3.43 10.32 -6.71
N TYR A 135 2.53 9.44 -7.16
CA TYR A 135 2.79 8.56 -8.30
C TYR A 135 2.74 9.29 -9.65
N ALA A 136 1.75 10.14 -9.86
CA ALA A 136 1.64 10.93 -11.09
C ALA A 136 2.59 12.12 -11.09
N LYS A 137 3.04 12.56 -9.91
CA LYS A 137 3.75 13.83 -9.70
C LYS A 137 2.96 15.04 -10.21
N GLN A 138 1.64 14.91 -10.27
CA GLN A 138 0.68 15.91 -10.75
C GLN A 138 -0.68 15.73 -10.07
N THR A 139 -1.44 16.82 -9.93
CA THR A 139 -2.85 16.78 -9.51
C THR A 139 -3.72 16.11 -10.58
N PRO A 140 -4.96 15.71 -10.26
CA PRO A 140 -5.88 15.19 -11.28
C PRO A 140 -6.10 16.17 -12.45
N GLU A 141 -6.04 17.47 -12.18
CA GLU A 141 -6.19 18.55 -13.15
C GLU A 141 -4.91 18.83 -13.96
N GLY A 142 -3.79 18.16 -13.63
CA GLY A 142 -2.51 18.25 -14.35
C GLY A 142 -1.54 19.31 -13.80
N GLU A 143 -1.81 19.91 -12.65
CA GLU A 143 -0.86 20.82 -12.00
C GLU A 143 0.33 20.02 -11.44
N PRO A 144 1.58 20.45 -11.65
CA PRO A 144 2.75 19.72 -11.20
C PRO A 144 2.86 19.66 -9.66
N LEU A 145 3.36 18.53 -9.17
CA LEU A 145 3.75 18.37 -7.78
C LEU A 145 5.10 19.07 -7.56
N GLU A 146 5.05 20.32 -7.12
CA GLU A 146 6.23 21.07 -6.72
C GLU A 146 6.59 20.74 -5.27
N LEU A 147 7.79 20.17 -5.08
CA LEU A 147 8.32 19.79 -3.77
C LEU A 147 9.69 20.41 -3.54
N PRO A 148 10.05 20.73 -2.28
CA PRO A 148 11.43 20.99 -1.90
C PRO A 148 12.36 19.82 -2.28
N ASP A 149 13.61 20.13 -2.64
CA ASP A 149 14.61 19.14 -3.08
C ASP A 149 14.79 17.98 -2.07
N GLU A 150 14.73 18.28 -0.77
CA GLU A 150 14.84 17.29 0.30
C GLU A 150 13.72 16.23 0.30
N LEU A 151 12.57 16.53 -0.30
CA LEU A 151 11.42 15.62 -0.40
C LEU A 151 11.38 14.84 -1.72
N ALA A 152 12.24 15.17 -2.69
CA ALA A 152 12.26 14.49 -3.98
C ALA A 152 12.57 12.99 -3.84
N GLY A 153 13.57 12.62 -3.03
CA GLY A 153 13.92 11.22 -2.75
C GLY A 153 12.79 10.45 -2.06
N PRO A 154 12.23 10.96 -0.95
CA PRO A 154 11.05 10.36 -0.31
C PRO A 154 9.82 10.23 -1.23
N ALA A 155 9.53 11.22 -2.07
CA ALA A 155 8.46 11.14 -3.06
C ALA A 155 8.71 10.02 -4.08
N GLU A 156 9.96 9.85 -4.50
CA GLU A 156 10.38 8.77 -5.39
C GLU A 156 10.18 7.37 -4.76
N LEU A 157 10.44 7.22 -3.45
CA LEU A 157 10.16 5.96 -2.74
C LEU A 157 8.66 5.66 -2.70
N TRP A 158 7.82 6.68 -2.53
CA TRP A 158 6.36 6.53 -2.62
C TRP A 158 5.89 6.19 -4.03
N TRP A 159 6.54 6.75 -5.05
CA TRP A 159 6.31 6.38 -6.43
C TRP A 159 6.58 4.89 -6.65
N ILE A 160 7.74 4.39 -6.18
CA ILE A 160 8.13 2.97 -6.29
C ILE A 160 7.14 2.08 -5.54
N TYR A 161 6.72 2.49 -4.34
CA TYR A 161 5.71 1.77 -3.56
C TYR A 161 4.39 1.65 -4.34
N GLN A 162 3.86 2.75 -4.88
CA GLN A 162 2.64 2.73 -5.67
C GLN A 162 2.80 1.86 -6.92
N ALA A 163 3.90 2.04 -7.67
CA ALA A 163 4.17 1.25 -8.88
C ALA A 163 4.20 -0.25 -8.58
N ASN A 164 4.80 -0.65 -7.46
CA ASN A 164 4.83 -2.04 -7.03
C ASN A 164 3.42 -2.53 -6.62
N ASP A 165 2.62 -1.70 -5.95
CA ASP A 165 1.23 -2.05 -5.61
C ASP A 165 0.35 -2.20 -6.86
N LEU A 166 0.58 -1.39 -7.89
CA LEU A 166 -0.09 -1.51 -9.19
C LEU A 166 0.29 -2.82 -9.90
N LEU A 167 1.55 -3.23 -9.84
CA LEU A 167 2.00 -4.53 -10.33
C LEU A 167 1.31 -5.68 -9.58
N HIS A 168 1.15 -5.56 -8.25
CA HIS A 168 0.39 -6.53 -7.46
C HIS A 168 -1.07 -6.61 -7.92
N ILE A 169 -1.74 -5.47 -8.15
CA ILE A 169 -3.12 -5.43 -8.68
C ILE A 169 -3.23 -6.17 -10.03
N VAL A 170 -2.26 -6.01 -10.93
CA VAL A 170 -2.21 -6.74 -12.21
C VAL A 170 -2.18 -8.25 -11.97
N TYR A 171 -1.27 -8.73 -11.14
CA TYR A 171 -1.12 -10.17 -10.88
C TYR A 171 -2.28 -10.77 -10.12
N GLU A 172 -2.85 -10.01 -9.18
CA GLU A 172 -4.06 -10.41 -8.47
C GLU A 172 -5.25 -10.51 -9.43
N ARG A 173 -5.34 -9.66 -10.45
CA ARG A 173 -6.40 -9.76 -11.47
C ARG A 173 -6.22 -11.00 -12.34
N PHE A 174 -4.99 -11.31 -12.75
CA PHE A 174 -4.72 -12.58 -13.44
C PHE A 174 -5.05 -13.78 -12.56
N PHE A 175 -4.74 -13.71 -11.26
CA PHE A 175 -5.08 -14.78 -10.34
C PHE A 175 -6.59 -14.96 -10.18
N SER A 176 -7.33 -13.85 -10.04
CA SER A 176 -8.79 -13.84 -10.00
C SER A 176 -9.39 -14.50 -11.25
N MET A 177 -8.85 -14.23 -12.45
CA MET A 177 -9.26 -14.89 -13.69
C MET A 177 -9.08 -16.40 -13.63
N ILE A 178 -7.94 -16.89 -13.12
CA ILE A 178 -7.70 -18.33 -12.93
C ILE A 178 -8.71 -18.94 -11.97
N LEU A 179 -8.93 -18.32 -10.81
CA LEU A 179 -9.91 -18.82 -9.85
C LEU A 179 -11.31 -18.85 -10.46
N HIS A 180 -11.67 -17.87 -11.29
CA HIS A 180 -12.95 -17.88 -12.01
C HIS A 180 -13.07 -19.07 -12.97
N LEU A 181 -12.03 -19.36 -13.75
CA LEU A 181 -12.02 -20.53 -14.65
C LEU A 181 -12.08 -21.85 -13.88
N LEU A 182 -11.34 -21.98 -12.77
CA LEU A 182 -11.41 -23.17 -11.91
C LEU A 182 -12.81 -23.36 -11.30
N ALA A 183 -13.57 -22.29 -11.07
CA ALA A 183 -14.93 -22.38 -10.55
C ALA A 183 -15.90 -23.01 -11.55
N SER A 184 -15.61 -22.90 -12.85
CA SER A 184 -16.41 -23.49 -13.94
C SER A 184 -16.09 -24.96 -14.18
N GLU A 185 -15.09 -25.52 -13.49
CA GLU A 185 -14.63 -26.91 -13.61
C GLU A 185 -14.75 -27.63 -12.25
N PRO A 186 -15.96 -28.09 -11.85
CA PRO A 186 -16.18 -28.68 -10.52
C PRO A 186 -15.35 -29.94 -10.24
N ASN A 187 -14.99 -30.68 -11.29
CA ASN A 187 -14.14 -31.88 -11.20
C ASN A 187 -12.64 -31.55 -11.23
N GLY A 188 -12.30 -30.26 -11.25
CA GLY A 188 -10.95 -29.76 -11.35
C GLY A 188 -10.38 -29.79 -12.77
N VAL A 189 -9.36 -28.98 -12.97
CA VAL A 189 -8.63 -28.87 -14.24
C VAL A 189 -7.16 -28.63 -13.96
N ALA A 190 -6.27 -29.11 -14.83
CA ALA A 190 -4.86 -28.82 -14.70
C ALA A 190 -4.63 -27.29 -14.76
N LEU A 191 -3.80 -26.76 -13.84
CA LEU A 191 -3.51 -25.33 -13.76
C LEU A 191 -2.95 -24.76 -15.07
N SER A 192 -2.18 -25.55 -15.81
CA SER A 192 -1.65 -25.16 -17.13
C SER A 192 -2.74 -24.98 -18.17
N VAL A 193 -3.82 -25.76 -18.11
CA VAL A 193 -4.98 -25.63 -19.02
C VAL A 193 -5.76 -24.37 -18.67
N ALA A 194 -6.06 -24.15 -17.38
CA ALA A 194 -6.72 -22.92 -16.92
C ALA A 194 -5.87 -21.67 -17.24
N ALA A 195 -4.55 -21.73 -17.05
CA ALA A 195 -3.63 -20.64 -17.39
C ALA A 195 -3.57 -20.36 -18.89
N ARG A 196 -3.61 -21.40 -19.72
CA ARG A 196 -3.64 -21.24 -21.19
C ARG A 196 -4.92 -20.56 -21.64
N GLU A 197 -6.06 -20.99 -21.11
CA GLU A 197 -7.35 -20.39 -21.45
C GLU A 197 -7.43 -18.94 -20.96
N ALA A 198 -6.99 -18.66 -19.73
CA ALA A 198 -6.90 -17.29 -19.22
C ALA A 198 -6.01 -16.42 -20.11
N ALA A 199 -4.86 -16.93 -20.55
CA ALA A 199 -3.96 -16.21 -21.44
C ALA A 199 -4.59 -15.91 -22.80
N ARG A 200 -5.22 -16.92 -23.42
CA ARG A 200 -5.92 -16.79 -24.71
C ARG A 200 -7.02 -15.75 -24.64
N LEU A 201 -7.89 -15.83 -23.63
CA LEU A 201 -9.00 -14.91 -23.43
C LEU A 201 -8.50 -13.48 -23.13
N THR A 202 -7.49 -13.34 -22.29
CA THR A 202 -6.92 -12.03 -21.92
C THR A 202 -6.22 -11.35 -23.10
N ALA A 203 -5.49 -12.12 -23.92
CA ALA A 203 -4.77 -11.58 -25.07
C ALA A 203 -5.71 -11.13 -26.20
N GLY A 204 -6.85 -11.82 -26.39
CA GLY A 204 -7.81 -11.51 -27.44
C GLY A 204 -7.15 -11.43 -28.81
N ASP A 205 -7.39 -10.32 -29.53
CA ASP A 205 -6.84 -10.08 -30.87
C ASP A 205 -5.30 -9.94 -30.90
N TRP A 206 -4.68 -9.72 -29.74
CA TRP A 206 -3.22 -9.62 -29.61
C TRP A 206 -2.52 -10.96 -29.42
N ALA A 207 -3.24 -12.07 -29.25
CA ALA A 207 -2.68 -13.39 -28.88
C ALA A 207 -1.44 -13.81 -29.68
N ARG A 208 -1.47 -13.59 -31.01
CA ARG A 208 -0.39 -13.98 -31.94
C ARG A 208 0.64 -12.89 -32.20
N ARG A 209 0.39 -11.65 -31.78
CA ARG A 209 1.33 -10.54 -31.90
C ARG A 209 2.44 -10.71 -30.88
N SER A 210 3.62 -10.19 -31.17
CA SER A 210 4.71 -10.18 -30.21
C SER A 210 4.40 -9.26 -29.02
N TRP A 211 4.97 -9.57 -27.86
CA TRP A 211 4.91 -8.70 -26.69
C TRP A 211 5.39 -7.28 -27.00
N LYS A 212 6.46 -7.16 -27.80
CA LYS A 212 6.98 -5.87 -28.25
C LYS A 212 5.97 -5.08 -29.07
N GLU A 213 5.32 -5.71 -30.05
CA GLU A 213 4.26 -5.05 -30.84
C GLU A 213 3.11 -4.56 -29.93
N TYR A 214 2.70 -5.37 -28.96
CA TYR A 214 1.67 -4.98 -27.99
C TYR A 214 2.13 -3.81 -27.13
N SER A 215 3.31 -3.89 -26.51
CA SER A 215 3.83 -2.84 -25.64
C SER A 215 4.05 -1.54 -26.40
N ASP A 216 4.56 -1.59 -27.63
CA ASP A 216 4.80 -0.41 -28.46
C ASP A 216 3.49 0.29 -28.85
N ALA A 217 2.40 -0.47 -29.03
CA ALA A 217 1.07 0.08 -29.30
C ALA A 217 0.45 0.82 -28.10
N ILE A 218 0.86 0.50 -26.87
CA ILE A 218 0.35 1.17 -25.66
C ILE A 218 0.91 2.59 -25.55
N ARG A 219 0.01 3.56 -25.41
CA ARG A 219 0.35 4.97 -25.17
C ARG A 219 0.26 5.28 -23.69
N LEU A 220 1.25 6.01 -23.17
CA LEU A 220 1.18 6.54 -21.81
C LEU A 220 0.26 7.75 -21.79
N SER A 221 -0.69 7.76 -20.87
CA SER A 221 -1.37 8.99 -20.49
C SER A 221 -0.34 9.98 -19.93
N PRO A 222 -0.38 11.27 -20.34
CA PRO A 222 0.47 12.31 -19.78
C PRO A 222 0.34 12.41 -18.26
N ASN A 223 -0.87 12.19 -17.73
CA ASN A 223 -1.15 12.27 -16.30
C ASN A 223 -1.77 10.95 -15.79
N ALA A 224 -1.00 10.20 -15.00
CA ALA A 224 -1.46 8.95 -14.40
C ALA A 224 -2.65 9.12 -13.42
N ASN A 225 -2.90 10.33 -12.94
CA ASN A 225 -3.93 10.69 -11.97
C ASN A 225 -5.16 11.36 -12.61
N ASP A 226 -5.20 11.52 -13.94
CA ASP A 226 -6.38 12.07 -14.62
C ASP A 226 -7.44 10.97 -14.81
N ALA A 227 -8.42 10.94 -13.91
CA ALA A 227 -9.51 9.98 -13.97
C ALA A 227 -10.48 10.16 -15.15
N SER A 228 -10.42 11.29 -15.86
CA SER A 228 -11.23 11.57 -17.04
C SER A 228 -10.62 10.96 -18.31
N ASP A 229 -9.30 10.83 -18.35
CA ASP A 229 -8.58 10.06 -19.37
C ASP A 229 -8.79 8.56 -19.12
N SER A 230 -9.47 7.88 -20.06
CA SER A 230 -9.77 6.45 -19.93
C SER A 230 -8.53 5.56 -19.96
N GLU A 231 -7.40 6.09 -20.44
CA GLU A 231 -6.12 5.41 -20.58
C GLU A 231 -5.14 5.75 -19.45
N SER A 232 -5.52 6.62 -18.50
CA SER A 232 -4.71 6.89 -17.32
C SER A 232 -4.63 5.67 -16.41
N ASP A 233 -3.53 5.58 -15.67
CA ASP A 233 -3.28 4.49 -14.73
C ASP A 233 -4.40 4.39 -13.68
N ILE A 234 -4.88 5.51 -13.14
CA ILE A 234 -5.99 5.52 -12.19
C ILE A 234 -7.29 5.01 -12.82
N ALA A 235 -7.60 5.38 -14.06
CA ALA A 235 -8.78 4.90 -14.76
C ALA A 235 -8.68 3.39 -15.06
N LEU A 236 -7.51 2.93 -15.53
CA LEU A 236 -7.24 1.51 -15.77
C LEU A 236 -7.38 0.68 -14.50
N VAL A 237 -6.80 1.13 -13.38
CA VAL A 237 -6.91 0.40 -12.11
C VAL A 237 -8.34 0.36 -11.61
N ARG A 238 -9.12 1.43 -11.77
CA ARG A 238 -10.55 1.41 -11.44
C ARG A 238 -11.31 0.39 -12.29
N LYS A 239 -10.97 0.23 -13.56
CA LYS A 239 -11.56 -0.83 -14.41
C LYS A 239 -11.13 -2.21 -13.93
N ILE A 240 -9.86 -2.39 -13.56
CA ILE A 240 -9.31 -3.65 -13.05
C ILE A 240 -9.94 -4.05 -11.72
N CYS A 241 -10.14 -3.14 -10.78
CA CYS A 241 -10.63 -3.46 -9.43
C CYS A 241 -12.16 -3.57 -9.34
N ARG A 242 -12.90 -3.36 -10.44
CA ARG A 242 -14.35 -3.61 -10.46
C ARG A 242 -14.62 -5.09 -10.23
N LYS A 243 -15.66 -5.39 -9.45
CA LYS A 243 -16.17 -6.75 -9.30
C LYS A 243 -16.89 -7.16 -10.60
N PRO A 244 -16.39 -8.17 -11.33
CA PRO A 244 -17.00 -8.59 -12.59
C PRO A 244 -18.30 -9.35 -12.34
N ALA A 245 -19.32 -9.07 -13.17
CA ALA A 245 -20.63 -9.70 -13.07
C ALA A 245 -20.71 -11.06 -13.80
N ASN A 246 -19.84 -11.28 -14.79
CA ASN A 246 -19.81 -12.46 -15.64
C ASN A 246 -18.39 -12.66 -16.21
N ILE A 247 -18.20 -13.75 -16.95
CA ILE A 247 -16.90 -14.10 -17.55
C ILE A 247 -16.39 -13.04 -18.54
N GLU A 248 -17.26 -12.42 -19.34
CA GLU A 248 -16.87 -11.38 -20.29
C GLU A 248 -16.30 -10.15 -19.56
N ALA A 249 -16.97 -9.72 -18.48
CA ALA A 249 -16.48 -8.66 -17.61
C ALA A 249 -15.15 -9.04 -16.93
N GLN A 250 -14.97 -10.31 -16.54
CA GLN A 250 -13.71 -10.80 -15.98
C GLN A 250 -12.57 -10.72 -17.01
N VAL A 251 -12.82 -11.14 -18.25
CA VAL A 251 -11.87 -11.06 -19.36
C VAL A 251 -11.50 -9.61 -19.63
N ASN A 252 -12.48 -8.71 -19.68
CA ASN A 252 -12.24 -7.28 -19.85
C ASN A 252 -11.37 -6.72 -18.73
N CYS A 253 -11.62 -7.08 -17.45
CA CYS A 253 -10.78 -6.65 -16.34
C CYS A 253 -9.33 -7.18 -16.47
N ALA A 254 -9.15 -8.42 -16.93
CA ALA A 254 -7.82 -9.00 -17.18
C ALA A 254 -7.10 -8.32 -18.35
N ALA A 255 -7.81 -7.95 -19.41
CA ALA A 255 -7.24 -7.20 -20.54
C ALA A 255 -6.75 -5.81 -20.11
N HIS A 256 -7.50 -5.10 -19.25
CA HIS A 256 -7.03 -3.84 -18.65
C HIS A 256 -5.80 -4.06 -17.75
N ALA A 257 -5.69 -5.20 -17.05
CA ALA A 257 -4.50 -5.53 -16.27
C ALA A 257 -3.28 -5.78 -17.17
N LEU A 258 -3.45 -6.43 -18.32
CA LEU A 258 -2.39 -6.56 -19.33
C LEU A 258 -1.94 -5.19 -19.86
N GLN A 259 -2.90 -4.30 -20.12
CA GLN A 259 -2.60 -2.93 -20.54
C GLN A 259 -1.83 -2.16 -19.46
N LEU A 260 -2.28 -2.23 -18.21
CA LEU A 260 -1.61 -1.60 -17.08
C LEU A 260 -0.19 -2.15 -16.89
N LEU A 261 0.04 -3.46 -17.10
CA LEU A 261 1.38 -4.03 -17.07
C LEU A 261 2.32 -3.34 -18.07
N ALA A 262 1.87 -3.16 -19.32
CA ALA A 262 2.67 -2.48 -20.34
C ALA A 262 2.88 -0.99 -20.01
N VAL A 263 1.85 -0.29 -19.49
CA VAL A 263 1.96 1.09 -19.00
C VAL A 263 3.02 1.18 -17.88
N LEU A 264 2.93 0.29 -16.89
CA LEU A 264 3.85 0.27 -15.75
C LEU A 264 5.29 0.05 -16.20
N LEU A 265 5.55 -0.87 -17.14
CA LEU A 265 6.91 -1.09 -17.62
C LEU A 265 7.49 0.17 -18.28
N LYS A 266 6.72 0.84 -19.15
CA LYS A 266 7.16 2.10 -19.75
C LYS A 266 7.41 3.19 -18.69
N ARG A 267 6.55 3.28 -17.67
CA ARG A 267 6.79 4.23 -16.57
C ARG A 267 8.04 3.87 -15.78
N THR A 268 8.27 2.60 -15.49
CA THR A 268 9.47 2.15 -14.76
C THR A 268 10.78 2.42 -15.52
N GLU A 269 10.74 2.56 -16.85
CA GLU A 269 11.91 3.00 -17.63
C GLU A 269 12.32 4.44 -17.27
N LEU A 270 11.37 5.32 -16.95
CA LEU A 270 11.61 6.69 -16.53
C LEU A 270 12.21 6.79 -15.10
N HIS A 271 12.09 5.71 -14.32
CA HIS A 271 12.47 5.65 -12.91
C HIS A 271 13.56 4.60 -12.62
N GLN A 272 14.28 4.12 -13.64
CA GLN A 272 15.24 3.00 -13.50
C GLN A 272 16.31 3.22 -12.43
N VAL A 273 16.85 4.45 -12.34
CA VAL A 273 17.90 4.77 -11.36
C VAL A 273 17.37 4.60 -9.93
N ALA A 274 16.19 5.13 -9.64
CA ALA A 274 15.58 5.01 -8.32
C ALA A 274 15.22 3.55 -7.99
N ILE A 275 14.63 2.83 -8.95
CA ILE A 275 14.31 1.41 -8.80
C ILE A 275 15.57 0.58 -8.50
N ALA A 276 16.69 0.88 -9.17
CA ALA A 276 17.96 0.20 -8.94
C ALA A 276 18.54 0.49 -7.54
N THR A 277 18.38 1.71 -7.01
CA THR A 277 18.78 2.04 -5.63
C THR A 277 17.95 1.29 -4.59
N VAL A 278 16.69 0.97 -4.90
CA VAL A 278 15.81 0.24 -3.98
C VAL A 278 16.02 -1.28 -4.07
N TYR A 279 16.03 -1.85 -5.28
CA TYR A 279 16.02 -3.31 -5.48
C TYR A 279 17.28 -3.88 -6.12
N GLY A 280 18.22 -3.04 -6.54
CA GLY A 280 19.49 -3.47 -7.10
C GLY A 280 20.43 -4.01 -6.02
N LYS A 281 21.59 -4.53 -6.47
CA LYS A 281 22.60 -5.08 -5.57
C LYS A 281 23.14 -3.98 -4.64
N GLY A 282 23.12 -4.23 -3.33
CA GLY A 282 23.46 -3.24 -2.30
C GLY A 282 22.38 -2.18 -2.05
N GLY A 283 21.21 -2.32 -2.66
CA GLY A 283 20.07 -1.43 -2.46
C GLY A 283 19.33 -1.68 -1.15
N LEU A 284 18.36 -0.80 -0.85
CA LEU A 284 17.57 -0.81 0.40
C LEU A 284 16.86 -2.16 0.67
N PHE A 285 16.42 -2.83 -0.41
CA PHE A 285 15.74 -4.11 -0.38
C PHE A 285 16.42 -5.12 -1.31
N ASP A 286 17.76 -5.20 -1.27
CA ASP A 286 18.52 -6.26 -1.92
C ASP A 286 18.23 -7.61 -1.25
N ARG A 287 17.24 -8.33 -1.78
CA ARG A 287 16.81 -9.63 -1.28
C ARG A 287 16.67 -10.61 -2.44
N GLU A 288 17.39 -11.72 -2.34
CA GLU A 288 17.28 -12.81 -3.30
C GLU A 288 15.84 -13.37 -3.33
N GLY A 289 15.33 -13.62 -4.53
CA GLY A 289 13.97 -14.15 -4.72
C GLY A 289 12.84 -13.17 -4.41
N LEU A 290 13.13 -11.89 -4.15
CA LEU A 290 12.11 -10.85 -4.07
C LEU A 290 11.54 -10.60 -5.47
N GLN A 291 10.22 -10.75 -5.58
CA GLN A 291 9.47 -10.29 -6.73
C GLN A 291 9.26 -8.78 -6.61
N SER A 292 9.87 -8.03 -7.51
CA SER A 292 9.88 -6.56 -7.56
C SER A 292 9.77 -6.06 -9.00
N LEU A 293 9.54 -4.76 -9.16
CA LEU A 293 9.56 -4.07 -10.47
C LEU A 293 10.81 -4.42 -11.28
N LEU A 294 12.00 -4.41 -10.65
CA LEU A 294 13.26 -4.76 -11.31
C LEU A 294 13.30 -6.22 -11.78
N SER A 295 12.76 -7.14 -10.97
CA SER A 295 12.71 -8.55 -11.33
C SER A 295 11.75 -8.82 -12.50
N GLU A 296 10.68 -8.04 -12.62
CA GLU A 296 9.69 -8.20 -13.69
C GLU A 296 10.11 -7.52 -14.98
N GLN A 297 10.81 -6.38 -14.93
CA GLN A 297 11.49 -5.82 -16.09
C GLN A 297 12.46 -6.83 -16.69
N ARG A 298 13.32 -7.44 -15.86
CA ARG A 298 14.27 -8.47 -16.31
C ARG A 298 13.57 -9.72 -16.86
N PHE A 299 12.45 -10.11 -16.26
CA PHE A 299 11.65 -11.22 -16.76
C PHE A 299 11.16 -10.92 -18.17
N LEU A 300 10.46 -9.80 -18.38
CA LEU A 300 9.77 -9.48 -19.62
C LEU A 300 10.70 -9.05 -20.76
N ALA A 301 11.90 -8.54 -20.45
CA ALA A 301 12.95 -8.32 -21.45
C ALA A 301 13.30 -9.61 -22.22
N GLY A 302 13.18 -10.79 -21.59
CA GLY A 302 13.39 -12.08 -22.24
C GLY A 302 12.25 -12.55 -23.15
N TYR A 303 11.14 -11.80 -23.22
CA TYR A 303 9.90 -12.21 -23.92
C TYR A 303 9.49 -11.25 -25.04
N GLU A 304 10.30 -10.24 -25.40
CA GLU A 304 9.93 -9.22 -26.39
C GLU A 304 9.39 -9.81 -27.71
N SER A 305 10.03 -10.84 -28.24
CA SER A 305 9.65 -11.50 -29.50
C SER A 305 8.60 -12.60 -29.35
N ARG A 306 8.20 -12.95 -28.12
CA ARG A 306 7.24 -14.01 -27.85
C ARG A 306 5.81 -13.53 -28.10
N PRO A 307 4.90 -14.42 -28.56
CA PRO A 307 3.48 -14.10 -28.67
C PRO A 307 2.90 -13.66 -27.32
N VAL A 308 2.01 -12.66 -27.31
CA VAL A 308 1.38 -12.14 -26.10
C VAL A 308 0.71 -13.24 -25.29
N GLU A 309 0.05 -14.20 -25.93
CA GLU A 309 -0.56 -15.35 -25.24
C GLU A 309 0.49 -16.17 -24.47
N GLU A 310 1.66 -16.42 -25.07
CA GLU A 310 2.74 -17.14 -24.39
C GLU A 310 3.29 -16.35 -23.20
N VAL A 311 3.43 -15.03 -23.35
CA VAL A 311 3.90 -14.16 -22.26
C VAL A 311 2.94 -14.17 -21.08
N ILE A 312 1.63 -14.03 -21.33
CA ILE A 312 0.62 -14.08 -20.28
C ILE A 312 0.58 -15.44 -19.61
N PHE A 313 0.64 -16.53 -20.39
CA PHE A 313 0.69 -17.88 -19.85
C PHE A 313 1.87 -18.04 -18.88
N ASP A 314 3.07 -17.62 -19.28
CA ASP A 314 4.27 -17.75 -18.47
C ASP A 314 4.26 -16.81 -17.26
N LEU A 315 3.69 -15.61 -17.37
CA LEU A 315 3.43 -14.72 -16.23
C LEU A 315 2.50 -15.41 -15.22
N ILE A 316 1.36 -15.94 -15.68
CA ILE A 316 0.40 -16.62 -14.81
C ILE A 316 1.04 -17.81 -14.12
N MET A 317 1.73 -18.69 -14.84
CA MET A 317 2.33 -19.88 -14.26
C MET A 317 3.46 -19.52 -13.29
N LYS A 318 4.44 -18.73 -13.75
CA LYS A 318 5.72 -18.53 -13.04
C LYS A 318 5.64 -17.40 -12.02
N ARG A 319 4.89 -16.33 -12.30
CA ARG A 319 4.84 -15.11 -11.47
C ARG A 319 3.60 -15.02 -10.58
N VAL A 320 2.53 -15.74 -10.90
CA VAL A 320 1.28 -15.72 -10.13
C VAL A 320 1.07 -17.04 -9.36
N ILE A 321 0.88 -18.16 -10.07
CA ILE A 321 0.49 -19.44 -9.47
C ILE A 321 1.61 -19.99 -8.58
N TYR A 322 2.84 -20.15 -9.10
CA TYR A 322 3.95 -20.68 -8.32
C TYR A 322 4.32 -19.76 -7.15
N ARG A 323 4.18 -18.45 -7.33
CA ARG A 323 4.41 -17.49 -6.24
C ARG A 323 3.37 -17.64 -5.14
N HIS A 324 2.09 -17.71 -5.49
CA HIS A 324 1.00 -17.92 -4.53
C HIS A 324 1.23 -19.21 -3.72
N GLN A 325 1.55 -20.32 -4.38
CA GLN A 325 1.84 -21.58 -3.71
C GLN A 325 3.04 -21.47 -2.76
N ALA A 326 4.13 -20.84 -3.19
CA ALA A 326 5.31 -20.64 -2.35
C ALA A 326 5.00 -19.80 -1.10
N ILE A 327 4.23 -18.73 -1.24
CA ILE A 327 3.83 -17.87 -0.11
C ILE A 327 2.84 -18.59 0.82
N ALA A 328 1.85 -19.31 0.27
CA ALA A 328 0.89 -20.07 1.07
C ALA A 328 1.58 -21.18 1.88
N LEU A 329 2.53 -21.90 1.27
CA LEU A 329 3.38 -22.88 1.97
C LEU A 329 4.22 -22.23 3.07
N HIS A 330 4.80 -21.06 2.79
CA HIS A 330 5.58 -20.33 3.78
C HIS A 330 4.73 -19.92 4.98
N LYS A 331 3.52 -19.37 4.76
CA LYS A 331 2.58 -18.99 5.83
C LYS A 331 2.11 -20.21 6.62
N LEU A 332 1.77 -21.31 5.96
CA LEU A 332 1.41 -22.56 6.63
C LEU A 332 2.54 -23.05 7.54
N ARG A 333 3.78 -23.04 7.04
CA ARG A 333 4.95 -23.51 7.82
C ARG A 333 5.30 -22.59 8.99
N THR A 334 5.21 -21.28 8.81
CA THR A 334 5.73 -20.29 9.79
C THR A 334 4.67 -19.81 10.77
N GLN A 335 3.41 -19.74 10.35
CA GLN A 335 2.30 -19.16 11.12
C GLN A 335 1.21 -20.20 11.44
N GLY A 336 1.22 -21.37 10.77
CA GLY A 336 0.13 -22.34 10.86
C GLY A 336 -1.09 -21.94 10.03
N ASP A 337 -0.99 -20.86 9.25
CA ASP A 337 -2.12 -20.28 8.51
C ASP A 337 -2.27 -20.95 7.14
N TYR A 338 -3.41 -21.61 6.93
CA TYR A 338 -3.75 -22.21 5.65
C TYR A 338 -4.40 -21.17 4.71
N THR A 339 -3.61 -20.61 3.78
CA THR A 339 -4.05 -19.51 2.89
C THR A 339 -4.16 -19.91 1.41
N PHE A 340 -4.34 -21.19 1.09
CA PHE A 340 -4.50 -21.63 -0.30
C PHE A 340 -5.90 -21.26 -0.84
N LEU A 341 -5.96 -20.74 -2.07
CA LEU A 341 -7.21 -20.34 -2.73
C LEU A 341 -7.72 -21.39 -3.73
N PHE A 342 -6.90 -22.40 -4.02
CA PHE A 342 -7.25 -23.61 -4.76
C PHE A 342 -6.50 -24.80 -4.16
N GLU A 343 -7.01 -26.01 -4.36
CA GLU A 343 -6.35 -27.27 -4.01
C GLU A 343 -5.91 -27.98 -5.27
N ILE A 344 -4.91 -28.85 -5.13
CA ILE A 344 -4.47 -29.73 -6.20
C ILE A 344 -4.60 -31.17 -5.68
N GLU A 345 -5.41 -31.96 -6.36
CA GLU A 345 -5.59 -33.39 -6.12
C GLU A 345 -5.39 -34.13 -7.44
N GLU A 346 -4.51 -35.14 -7.45
CA GLU A 346 -4.20 -35.94 -8.65
C GLU A 346 -3.81 -35.12 -9.90
N GLY A 347 -3.22 -33.94 -9.70
CA GLY A 347 -2.80 -33.02 -10.77
C GLY A 347 -3.91 -32.10 -11.29
N LEU A 348 -5.13 -32.20 -10.74
CA LEU A 348 -6.25 -31.33 -11.06
C LEU A 348 -6.44 -30.30 -9.95
N ALA A 349 -6.69 -29.05 -10.34
CA ALA A 349 -6.91 -27.97 -9.41
C ALA A 349 -8.40 -27.62 -9.28
N VAL A 350 -8.87 -27.45 -8.05
CA VAL A 350 -10.25 -27.04 -7.72
C VAL A 350 -10.20 -25.76 -6.91
N ARG A 351 -11.07 -24.79 -7.24
CA ARG A 351 -11.15 -23.52 -6.50
C ARG A 351 -11.67 -23.77 -5.08
N ARG A 352 -10.98 -23.21 -4.08
CA ARG A 352 -11.48 -23.11 -2.69
C ARG A 352 -12.23 -21.82 -2.44
N LEU A 353 -11.61 -20.68 -2.77
CA LEU A 353 -12.10 -19.35 -2.43
C LEU A 353 -11.95 -18.40 -3.61
N PRO A 354 -12.89 -17.46 -3.81
CA PRO A 354 -12.70 -16.37 -4.76
C PRO A 354 -11.67 -15.36 -4.22
N TYR A 355 -11.10 -14.57 -5.13
CA TYR A 355 -10.22 -13.45 -4.78
C TYR A 355 -10.41 -12.32 -5.78
N GLU A 356 -10.39 -11.09 -5.27
CA GLU A 356 -10.43 -9.88 -6.07
C GLU A 356 -9.24 -8.98 -5.70
N PRO A 357 -8.66 -8.24 -6.66
CA PRO A 357 -7.54 -7.37 -6.41
C PRO A 357 -7.83 -6.31 -5.35
N VAL A 358 -6.86 -6.07 -4.47
CA VAL A 358 -6.97 -5.10 -3.40
C VAL A 358 -5.63 -4.42 -3.17
N PHE A 359 -5.66 -3.09 -3.04
CA PHE A 359 -4.44 -2.34 -2.73
C PHE A 359 -3.90 -2.71 -1.35
N THR A 360 -2.58 -2.72 -1.20
CA THR A 360 -1.99 -2.76 0.13
C THR A 360 -2.32 -1.49 0.90
N ASN A 361 -2.40 -1.61 2.22
CA ASN A 361 -2.78 -0.51 3.10
C ASN A 361 -1.56 -0.03 3.89
N PRO A 362 -0.94 1.12 3.54
CA PRO A 362 0.18 1.69 4.29
C PRO A 362 -0.24 2.28 5.65
N ARG A 363 -1.53 2.23 6.00
CA ARG A 363 -2.11 2.78 7.24
C ARG A 363 -1.82 4.27 7.42
N ALA A 364 -1.81 5.01 6.32
CA ALA A 364 -1.54 6.45 6.28
C ALA A 364 -2.75 7.30 6.72
N THR A 365 -3.96 6.73 6.72
CA THR A 365 -5.20 7.44 7.06
C THR A 365 -5.14 8.16 8.41
N ASN A 366 -4.56 7.53 9.44
CA ASN A 366 -4.48 8.15 10.76
C ASN A 366 -3.53 9.36 10.77
N ALA A 367 -2.41 9.28 10.06
CA ALA A 367 -1.46 10.39 9.94
C ALA A 367 -2.08 11.55 9.15
N LEU A 368 -2.70 11.26 8.01
CA LEU A 368 -3.47 12.25 7.24
C LEU A 368 -4.61 12.85 8.07
N THR A 369 -5.23 12.03 8.94
CA THR A 369 -6.31 12.50 9.82
C THR A 369 -5.82 13.47 10.88
N PHE A 370 -4.64 13.20 11.42
CA PHE A 370 -4.01 14.00 12.45
C PHE A 370 -3.44 15.33 11.91
N LEU A 371 -2.90 15.34 10.68
CA LEU A 371 -2.23 16.51 10.09
C LEU A 371 -3.16 17.58 9.50
N ALA A 372 -4.44 17.28 9.33
CA ALA A 372 -5.39 18.14 8.62
C ALA A 372 -6.69 18.28 9.38
#